data_AF-A0A1G3C638-F1
#
_entry.id   AF-A0A1G3C638-F1
#
_cell.length_a   1.000
_cell.length_b   1.000
_cell.length_c   1.000
_cell.angle_alpha   90.00
_cell.angle_beta   90.00
_cell.angle_gamma   90.00
#
_symmetry.space_group_name_H-M   'P 1'
#
loop_
_entity.id
_entity.type
_entity.pdbx_description
1 polymer ?
#
loop_
_entity_poly.entity_id
_entity_poly.type
_entity_poly.pdbx_seq_one_letter_code
_entity_poly.pdbx_strand_id
1 'polypeptide(L)'
;MNDKIAKADDHWFRENINCQYACPVNTPAMNYIERIVEGNFDASLRLNFMANLFPHILGRICTHPCETACRRWAIDKLFQKKDYQMRNG
;
A
#
# COMPACT_ATOMS: atom_id res chain seq x y z
N MET A 1 -20.92 -18.40 -15.46
CA MET A 1 -19.85 -17.56 -14.87
C MET A 1 -18.61 -18.44 -14.83
N ASN A 2 -17.77 -18.35 -15.86
CA ASN A 2 -16.54 -19.16 -15.97
C ASN A 2 -15.45 -18.43 -15.18
N ASP A 3 -15.48 -18.58 -13.86
CA ASP A 3 -14.46 -17.98 -13.01
C ASP A 3 -13.22 -18.87 -13.08
N LYS A 4 -12.31 -18.53 -13.98
CA LYS A 4 -10.93 -19.03 -13.93
C LYS A 4 -10.31 -18.47 -12.66
N ILE A 5 -10.32 -19.24 -11.57
CA ILE A 5 -9.57 -18.91 -10.37
C ILE A 5 -8.09 -18.87 -10.78
N ALA A 6 -7.54 -17.65 -10.87
CA ALA A 6 -6.12 -17.46 -11.13
C ALA A 6 -5.36 -18.16 -10.00
N LYS A 7 -4.46 -19.10 -10.35
CA LYS A 7 -3.54 -19.66 -9.36
C LYS A 7 -2.59 -18.54 -8.94
N ALA A 8 -2.51 -18.28 -7.64
CA ALA A 8 -1.58 -17.30 -7.10
C ALA A 8 -0.15 -17.85 -7.25
N ASP A 9 0.57 -17.35 -8.24
CA ASP A 9 2.00 -17.55 -8.42
C ASP A 9 2.77 -16.26 -8.07
N ASP A 10 4.10 -16.34 -8.09
CA ASP A 10 4.98 -15.22 -7.73
C ASP A 10 4.82 -13.99 -8.63
N HIS A 11 4.46 -14.20 -9.91
CA HIS A 11 4.15 -13.10 -10.83
C HIS A 11 2.87 -12.38 -10.40
N TRP A 12 1.82 -13.15 -10.07
CA TRP A 12 0.55 -12.59 -9.60
C TRP A 12 0.76 -11.70 -8.37
N PHE A 13 1.57 -12.13 -7.40
CA PHE A 13 1.82 -11.34 -6.19
C PHE A 13 2.57 -10.04 -6.50
N ARG A 14 3.57 -10.06 -7.39
CA ARG A 14 4.29 -8.84 -7.81
C ARG A 14 3.38 -7.81 -8.45
N GLU A 15 2.46 -8.24 -9.29
CA GLU A 15 1.50 -7.33 -9.94
C GLU A 15 0.43 -6.83 -8.97
N ASN A 16 -0.06 -7.70 -8.08
CA ASN A 16 -1.24 -7.42 -7.27
C ASN A 16 -0.94 -6.90 -5.86
N ILE A 17 0.29 -7.03 -5.38
CA ILE A 17 0.75 -6.49 -4.09
C ILE A 17 2.00 -5.64 -4.33
N ASN A 18 2.00 -4.91 -5.43
CA ASN A 18 3.11 -4.11 -5.95
C ASN A 18 3.71 -3.12 -4.93
N CYS A 19 2.91 -2.53 -4.05
CA CYS A 19 3.41 -1.64 -2.98
C CYS A 19 4.31 -2.37 -1.96
N GLN A 20 4.03 -3.64 -1.64
CA GLN A 20 4.85 -4.42 -0.71
C GLN A 20 6.17 -4.83 -1.37
N TYR A 21 6.13 -5.24 -2.64
CA TYR A 21 7.35 -5.57 -3.41
C TYR A 21 8.25 -4.36 -3.68
N ALA A 22 7.68 -3.16 -3.80
CA ALA A 22 8.45 -1.93 -3.93
C ALA A 22 9.09 -1.46 -2.60
N CYS A 23 8.66 -2.00 -1.47
CA CYS A 23 9.25 -1.70 -0.16
C CYS A 23 10.54 -2.51 0.04
N PRO A 24 11.69 -1.88 0.34
CA PRO A 24 12.96 -2.59 0.54
C PRO A 24 12.94 -3.64 1.67
N VAL A 25 12.06 -3.44 2.66
CA VAL A 25 11.90 -4.34 3.81
C VAL A 25 10.60 -5.16 3.72
N ASN A 26 9.92 -5.14 2.57
CA ASN A 26 8.68 -5.87 2.31
C ASN A 26 7.57 -5.63 3.36
N THR A 27 7.47 -4.41 3.88
CA THR A 27 6.44 -4.06 4.87
C THR A 27 5.04 -4.33 4.31
N PRO A 28 4.17 -5.07 5.03
CA PRO A 28 2.80 -5.35 4.59
C PRO A 28 1.90 -4.13 4.81
N ALA A 29 2.11 -3.08 3.99
CA ALA A 29 1.50 -1.77 4.15
C ALA A 29 -0.03 -1.80 4.17
N MET A 30 -0.62 -2.50 3.19
CA MET A 30 -2.07 -2.68 3.12
C MET A 30 -2.62 -3.33 4.39
N ASN A 31 -1.96 -4.37 4.89
CA ASN A 31 -2.47 -5.14 6.02
C ASN A 31 -2.46 -4.32 7.33
N TYR A 32 -1.40 -3.55 7.59
CA TYR A 32 -1.37 -2.75 8.82
C TYR A 32 -2.31 -1.53 8.73
N ILE A 33 -2.53 -0.98 7.52
CA ILE A 33 -3.53 0.09 7.28
C ILE A 33 -4.94 -0.46 7.50
N GLU A 34 -5.23 -1.65 7.02
CA GLU A 34 -6.51 -2.33 7.26
C GLU A 34 -6.78 -2.50 8.76
N ARG A 35 -5.77 -2.94 9.54
CA ARG A 35 -5.90 -3.01 11.01
C ARG A 35 -6.17 -1.63 11.65
N ILE A 36 -5.59 -0.55 11.12
CA ILE A 36 -5.88 0.82 11.58
C ILE A 36 -7.34 1.19 11.30
N VAL A 37 -7.86 0.87 10.12
CA VAL A 37 -9.26 1.13 9.74
C VAL A 37 -10.23 0.36 10.65
N GLU A 38 -9.86 -0.85 11.07
CA GLU A 38 -10.61 -1.65 12.05
C GLU A 38 -10.48 -1.15 13.50
N GLY A 39 -9.65 -0.13 13.75
CA GLY A 39 -9.36 0.35 15.11
C GLY A 39 -8.42 -0.55 15.91
N ASN A 40 -7.86 -1.59 15.31
CA ASN A 40 -6.93 -2.53 15.94
C ASN A 40 -5.48 -2.05 15.80
N PHE A 41 -5.13 -1.03 16.59
CA PHE A 41 -3.80 -0.42 16.56
C PHE A 41 -2.69 -1.37 17.01
N ASP A 42 -2.96 -2.26 17.96
CA ASP A 42 -1.98 -3.26 18.42
C ASP A 42 -1.58 -4.23 17.30
N ALA A 43 -2.56 -4.74 16.56
CA ALA A 43 -2.29 -5.63 15.42
C ALA A 43 -1.57 -4.89 14.29
N SER A 44 -1.95 -3.63 14.02
CA SER A 44 -1.26 -2.78 13.04
C SER A 44 0.22 -2.61 13.40
N LEU A 45 0.48 -2.22 14.65
CA LEU A 45 1.83 -2.00 15.15
C LEU A 45 2.66 -3.29 15.10
N ARG A 46 2.08 -4.42 15.50
CA ARG A 46 2.73 -5.73 15.43
C ARG A 46 3.10 -6.13 14.00
N LEU A 47 2.20 -5.93 13.03
CA LEU A 47 2.49 -6.19 11.62
C LEU A 47 3.64 -5.33 11.10
N ASN A 48 3.71 -4.06 11.51
CA ASN A 48 4.80 -3.17 11.11
C ASN A 48 6.14 -3.60 11.74
N PHE A 49 6.12 -4.01 13.02
CA PHE A 49 7.30 -4.54 13.70
C PHE A 49 7.85 -5.85 13.10
N MET A 50 6.99 -6.68 12.51
CA MET A 50 7.45 -7.91 11.83
C MET A 50 8.37 -7.61 10.63
N ALA A 51 8.17 -6.47 9.97
CA ALA A 51 8.99 -6.06 8.83
C ALA A 51 10.17 -5.16 9.23
N ASN A 52 10.04 -4.40 10.31
CA ASN A 52 11.02 -3.39 10.69
C ASN A 52 11.05 -3.15 12.21
N LEU A 53 12.26 -3.19 12.79
CA LEU A 53 12.51 -2.91 14.20
C LEU A 53 12.15 -1.47 14.63
N PHE A 54 12.16 -0.50 13.70
CA PHE A 54 11.95 0.92 14.00
C PHE A 54 10.83 1.54 13.14
N PRO A 55 9.57 1.12 13.31
CA PRO A 55 8.46 1.57 12.47
C PRO A 55 8.22 3.09 12.58
N HIS A 56 8.41 3.67 13.77
CA HIS A 56 8.24 5.11 14.00
C HIS A 56 9.32 5.96 13.33
N ILE A 57 10.56 5.47 13.25
CA ILE A 57 11.66 6.19 12.61
C ILE A 57 11.51 6.07 11.09
N LEU A 58 11.39 4.84 10.57
CA LEU A 58 11.23 4.65 9.12
C LEU A 58 9.98 5.34 8.58
N GLY A 59 8.86 5.35 9.30
CA GLY A 59 7.68 6.09 8.87
C GLY A 59 7.90 7.60 8.65
N ARG A 60 8.93 8.20 9.28
CA ARG A 60 9.29 9.62 9.11
C ARG A 60 10.37 9.85 8.06
N ILE A 61 11.33 8.93 7.94
CA ILE A 61 12.52 9.13 7.08
C ILE A 61 12.44 8.37 5.75
N CYS A 62 11.47 7.47 5.59
CA CYS A 62 11.33 6.68 4.37
C CYS A 62 11.13 7.61 3.17
N THR A 63 11.74 7.26 2.04
CA THR A 63 11.53 7.95 0.75
C THR A 63 10.25 7.48 0.04
N HIS A 64 9.49 6.59 0.67
CA HIS A 64 8.22 6.06 0.20
C HIS A 64 8.24 5.50 -1.25
N PRO A 65 9.21 4.64 -1.62
CA PRO A 65 9.26 4.06 -2.97
C PRO A 65 7.97 3.27 -3.29
N CYS A 66 7.33 2.70 -2.27
CA CYS A 66 6.07 1.97 -2.38
C CYS A 66 4.88 2.81 -2.86
N GLU A 67 4.88 4.13 -2.70
CA GLU A 67 3.77 4.99 -3.16
C GLU A 67 3.69 5.05 -4.68
N THR A 68 4.84 5.08 -5.37
CA THR A 68 4.89 5.10 -6.84
C THR A 68 4.34 3.81 -7.45
N ALA A 69 4.53 2.68 -6.78
CA ALA A 69 3.98 1.39 -7.19
C ALA A 69 2.52 1.22 -6.74
N CYS A 70 2.05 1.96 -5.73
CA CYS A 70 0.75 1.73 -5.12
C CYS A 70 -0.41 1.94 -6.11
N ARG A 71 -1.34 0.98 -6.18
CA ARG A 71 -2.55 1.12 -7.02
C ARG A 71 -3.40 2.33 -6.66
N ARG A 72 -3.35 2.80 -5.41
CA ARG A 72 -4.06 4.01 -4.96
C ARG A 72 -3.59 5.26 -5.71
N TRP A 73 -2.33 5.30 -6.14
CA TRP A 73 -1.77 6.43 -6.90
C TRP A 73 -2.54 6.76 -8.18
N ALA A 74 -3.03 5.73 -8.89
CA ALA A 74 -3.85 5.93 -10.09
C ALA A 74 -5.16 6.64 -9.78
N ILE A 75 -5.75 6.35 -8.61
CA ILE A 75 -6.98 6.96 -8.13
C ILE A 75 -6.70 8.41 -7.69
N ASP A 76 -5.62 8.64 -6.93
CA ASP A 76 -5.29 9.96 -6.41
C ASP A 76 -4.92 10.94 -7.54
N LYS A 77 -4.25 10.48 -8.61
CA LYS A 77 -4.04 11.29 -9.82
C LYS A 77 -5.34 11.69 -10.52
N LEU A 78 -6.33 10.80 -10.55
CA LEU A 78 -7.64 11.12 -11.12
C LEU A 78 -8.37 12.16 -10.27
N PHE A 79 -8.28 12.08 -8.94
CA PHE A 79 -8.84 13.09 -8.04
C PHE A 79 -8.11 14.43 -8.17
N GLN A 80 -6.79 14.46 -8.17
CA GLN A 80 -6.02 15.70 -8.34
C GLN A 80 -6.30 16.38 -9.69
N LYS A 81 -6.46 15.59 -10.77
CA LYS A 81 -6.86 16.11 -12.07
C LYS A 81 -8.29 16.64 -12.06
N LYS A 82 -9.24 15.95 -11.40
CA LYS A 82 -10.61 16.45 -11.23
C LYS A 82 -10.65 17.74 -10.40
N ASP A 83 -9.95 17.79 -9.27
CA ASP A 83 -9.87 18.97 -8.41
C ASP A 83 -9.24 20.17 -9.14
N TYR A 84 -8.21 19.93 -9.96
CA TYR A 84 -7.62 20.96 -10.80
C TYR A 84 -8.61 21.50 -11.85
N GLN A 85 -9.36 20.63 -12.52
CA GLN A 85 -10.38 21.04 -13.50
C GLN A 85 -11.57 21.76 -12.84
N MET A 86 -11.95 21.39 -11.61
CA MET A 86 -13.04 22.02 -10.86
C MET A 86 -12.64 23.37 -10.24
N ARG A 87 -11.33 23.62 -10.00
CA ARG A 87 -10.80 24.88 -9.46
C ARG A 87 -10.48 25.94 -10.52
N ASN A 88 -10.24 25.51 -11.77
CA ASN A 88 -9.91 26.38 -12.90
C ASN A 88 -11.04 26.48 -13.93
N GLY A 89 -12.26 26.15 -13.53
CA GLY A 89 -13.49 26.32 -14.29
C GLY A 89 -14.35 27.43 -13.70
#